data_AF-A0AAV8D1A9-F1
#
_entry.id   AF-A0AAV8D1A9-F1
#
_cell.length_a   1.000
_cell.length_b   1.000
_cell.length_c   1.000
_cell.angle_alpha   90.00
_cell.angle_beta   90.00
_cell.angle_gamma   90.00
#
_symmetry.space_group_name_H-M   'P 1'
#
loop_
_entity.id
_entity.type
_entity.pdbx_description
1 polymer ?
#
loop_
_entity_poly.entity_id
_entity_poly.type
_entity_poly.pdbx_seq_one_letter_code
_entity_poly.pdbx_strand_id
1 'polypeptide(L)'
;MVFSVSIIVLMLAVRLTVVPHVSPSYWFFDYFFGEGFSPLRLQIRDASRLPSESKSHLKKNSKREAFKETNMTDVPRDEIVYLAKLAEQAERYEEMVEQMEKVVKTIQDELTVEERNLLSVAYKNVIGARRASWRIISSIEQKEESRGNESHVTLIKEYRGKIEAELSKICDGILKLLESHLVPSAGGAESKVFYLKMKGDYFRYLAEFKTGAERKEAAESTMTAYKAAQEIASSELAPTHPIRLGLALNFSVFYYEILNSPDRACNLAKQAFDEAISELDSLGEESYKDSTLIMQLLRDNLTLWTSDITEDAGDEVKETSKVTSEEK
;
A
#
# COMPACT_ATOMS: atom_id res chain seq x y z
N MET A 1 -0.18 -18.71 -25.80
CA MET A 1 0.53 -17.54 -25.24
C MET A 1 -0.31 -16.29 -25.50
N VAL A 2 -0.44 -15.41 -24.50
CA VAL A 2 -1.37 -14.25 -24.41
C VAL A 2 -2.76 -14.59 -23.86
N PHE A 3 -2.90 -14.90 -22.56
CA PHE A 3 -4.19 -14.76 -21.83
C PHE A 3 -4.11 -14.51 -20.31
N SER A 4 -2.95 -14.29 -19.68
CA SER A 4 -2.88 -14.13 -18.20
C SER A 4 -2.89 -12.69 -17.66
N VAL A 5 -3.04 -11.66 -18.50
CA VAL A 5 -3.11 -10.25 -18.01
C VAL A 5 -4.56 -9.76 -17.88
N SER A 6 -5.54 -10.48 -18.45
CA SER A 6 -6.93 -10.01 -18.50
C SER A 6 -7.79 -10.41 -17.30
N ILE A 7 -7.36 -11.36 -16.46
CA ILE A 7 -8.14 -11.82 -15.30
C ILE A 7 -8.04 -10.85 -14.12
N ILE A 8 -6.89 -10.18 -13.96
CA ILE A 8 -6.69 -9.14 -12.93
C ILE A 8 -7.60 -7.93 -13.20
N VAL A 9 -7.85 -7.59 -14.47
CA VAL A 9 -8.74 -6.48 -14.85
C VAL A 9 -10.23 -6.85 -14.73
N LEU A 10 -10.59 -8.15 -14.79
CA LEU A 10 -11.99 -8.58 -14.79
C LEU A 10 -12.59 -8.73 -13.38
N MET A 11 -11.77 -8.93 -12.34
CA MET A 11 -12.25 -8.91 -10.95
C MET A 11 -12.59 -7.50 -10.44
N LEU A 12 -12.16 -6.44 -11.12
CA LEU A 12 -12.52 -5.05 -10.79
C LEU A 12 -14.00 -4.70 -11.07
N ALA A 13 -14.76 -5.50 -11.83
CA ALA A 13 -16.08 -5.09 -12.32
C ALA A 13 -17.29 -5.53 -11.47
N VAL A 14 -17.13 -6.38 -10.45
CA VAL A 14 -18.28 -7.09 -9.82
C VAL A 14 -18.77 -6.50 -8.47
N ARG A 15 -18.12 -5.49 -7.87
CA ARG A 15 -18.51 -4.95 -6.54
C ARG A 15 -19.15 -3.55 -6.52
N LEU A 16 -19.89 -3.18 -7.57
CA LEU A 16 -20.74 -1.98 -7.53
C LEU A 16 -22.10 -2.31 -6.90
N THR A 17 -22.32 -1.99 -5.61
CA THR A 17 -23.62 -1.51 -5.06
C THR A 17 -23.58 -1.26 -3.52
N VAL A 18 -23.88 -0.02 -3.09
CA VAL A 18 -24.56 0.40 -1.81
C VAL A 18 -23.68 0.37 -0.52
N VAL A 19 -23.49 1.36 0.39
CA VAL A 19 -24.08 2.67 0.79
C VAL A 19 -23.07 3.45 1.69
N PRO A 20 -23.14 4.80 1.81
CA PRO A 20 -22.19 5.61 2.59
C PRO A 20 -22.59 5.82 4.06
N HIS A 21 -21.69 5.49 5.00
CA HIS A 21 -21.63 6.09 6.34
C HIS A 21 -20.21 5.94 6.90
N VAL A 22 -19.63 7.05 7.35
CA VAL A 22 -18.24 7.16 7.84
C VAL A 22 -18.12 6.46 9.20
N SER A 23 -17.42 5.34 9.23
CA SER A 23 -17.10 4.55 10.44
C SER A 23 -15.59 4.22 10.49
N PRO A 24 -15.00 3.99 11.68
CA PRO A 24 -13.59 3.62 11.87
C PRO A 24 -13.09 2.46 10.98
N SER A 25 -14.00 1.59 10.52
CA SER A 25 -13.74 0.48 9.61
C SER A 25 -13.27 0.88 8.20
N TYR A 26 -13.50 2.12 7.76
CA TYR A 26 -12.96 2.61 6.47
C TYR A 26 -11.43 2.74 6.50
N TRP A 27 -10.86 3.13 7.65
CA TRP A 27 -9.42 3.29 7.84
C TRP A 27 -8.66 1.96 7.73
N PHE A 28 -9.34 0.87 8.03
CA PHE A 28 -8.78 -0.48 8.00
C PHE A 28 -8.68 -1.06 6.58
N PHE A 29 -9.61 -0.68 5.70
CA PHE A 29 -9.60 -1.05 4.29
C PHE A 29 -8.41 -0.38 3.55
N ASP A 30 -8.23 0.92 3.76
CA ASP A 30 -7.08 1.68 3.24
C ASP A 30 -5.76 1.31 3.92
N TYR A 31 -5.77 0.63 5.06
CA TYR A 31 -4.56 0.10 5.70
C TYR A 31 -4.01 -1.13 4.94
N PHE A 32 -4.85 -2.00 4.36
CA PHE A 32 -4.40 -3.25 3.72
C PHE A 32 -4.31 -3.27 2.18
N PHE A 33 -5.19 -2.58 1.47
CA PHE A 33 -5.30 -2.75 0.02
C PHE A 33 -5.04 -1.48 -0.76
N GLY A 34 -3.82 -1.26 -1.23
CA GLY A 34 -3.62 -0.21 -2.22
C GLY A 34 -4.33 -0.59 -3.52
N GLU A 35 -5.60 -0.25 -3.69
CA GLU A 35 -6.27 -0.03 -4.98
C GLU A 35 -7.28 1.12 -4.82
N GLY A 36 -7.04 2.20 -5.55
CA GLY A 36 -7.86 3.41 -5.49
C GLY A 36 -9.27 3.16 -6.02
N PHE A 37 -10.27 3.51 -5.22
CA PHE A 37 -11.60 3.85 -5.72
C PHE A 37 -12.31 4.84 -4.79
N SER A 38 -12.39 6.11 -5.22
CA SER A 38 -13.32 7.11 -4.66
C SER A 38 -14.65 7.03 -5.42
N PRO A 39 -15.79 6.70 -4.77
CA PRO A 39 -17.09 6.77 -5.42
C PRO A 39 -17.63 8.20 -5.36
N LEU A 40 -17.06 9.13 -6.13
CA LEU A 40 -17.69 10.44 -6.35
C LEU A 40 -17.61 10.88 -7.81
N ARG A 41 -18.53 10.34 -8.60
CA ARG A 41 -19.00 11.02 -9.81
C ARG A 41 -20.50 10.80 -9.97
N LEU A 42 -21.30 11.61 -9.28
CA LEU A 42 -22.53 12.22 -9.80
C LEU A 42 -23.18 13.09 -8.72
N GLN A 43 -22.92 14.41 -8.76
CA GLN A 43 -23.94 15.46 -8.67
C GLN A 43 -23.27 16.83 -8.85
N ILE A 44 -22.78 17.08 -10.08
CA ILE A 44 -22.78 18.45 -10.61
C ILE A 44 -23.87 18.46 -11.67
N ARG A 45 -25.09 18.77 -11.24
CA ARG A 45 -26.10 19.30 -12.14
C ARG A 45 -26.95 20.29 -11.34
N ASP A 46 -27.05 21.49 -11.91
CA ASP A 46 -27.87 22.62 -11.50
C ASP A 46 -27.32 23.57 -10.43
N ALA A 47 -26.18 24.21 -10.74
CA ALA A 47 -25.86 25.56 -10.25
C ALA A 47 -26.19 26.63 -11.31
N SER A 48 -27.35 26.52 -11.95
CA SER A 48 -27.88 27.52 -12.86
C SER A 48 -29.35 27.82 -12.51
N ARG A 49 -29.56 28.40 -11.32
CA ARG A 49 -30.75 29.16 -10.92
C ARG A 49 -30.45 29.90 -9.60
N LEU A 50 -29.73 31.01 -9.70
CA LEU A 50 -29.81 32.06 -8.68
C LEU A 50 -30.62 33.22 -9.28
N PRO A 51 -31.67 33.72 -8.60
CA PRO A 51 -32.41 34.88 -9.08
C PRO A 51 -31.52 36.12 -9.06
N SER A 52 -31.61 36.90 -10.12
CA SER A 52 -31.04 38.23 -10.23
C SER A 52 -31.83 39.22 -9.35
N GLU A 53 -31.26 39.63 -8.22
CA GLU A 53 -31.58 40.86 -7.48
C GLU A 53 -30.64 40.91 -6.27
N SER A 54 -29.58 41.72 -6.21
CA SER A 54 -29.66 43.16 -6.05
C SER A 54 -28.25 43.74 -6.12
N LYS A 55 -27.95 44.45 -7.21
CA LYS A 55 -26.76 45.30 -7.32
C LYS A 55 -27.04 46.64 -6.65
N SER A 56 -26.85 46.73 -5.33
CA SER A 56 -26.65 48.01 -4.66
C SER A 56 -26.12 47.82 -3.24
N HIS A 57 -24.81 47.61 -3.11
CA HIS A 57 -23.96 48.14 -2.04
C HIS A 57 -22.51 47.64 -2.21
N LEU A 58 -21.93 47.93 -3.38
CA LEU A 58 -20.47 47.95 -3.53
C LEU A 58 -20.01 49.40 -3.46
N LYS A 59 -19.81 49.89 -2.24
CA LYS A 59 -18.91 51.03 -1.99
C LYS A 59 -18.25 50.87 -0.62
N LYS A 60 -16.93 50.74 -0.69
CA LYS A 60 -15.93 50.95 0.37
C LYS A 60 -15.91 49.91 1.49
N ASN A 61 -14.96 48.97 1.38
CA ASN A 61 -13.86 48.89 2.34
C ASN A 61 -12.74 48.03 1.75
N SER A 62 -11.84 48.69 1.01
CA SER A 62 -10.52 48.15 0.72
C SER A 62 -9.69 48.28 1.98
N LYS A 63 -9.68 47.22 2.80
CA LYS A 63 -8.54 46.91 3.66
C LYS A 63 -8.00 45.59 3.16
N ARG A 64 -6.94 45.66 2.36
CA ARG A 64 -6.05 44.51 2.14
C ARG A 64 -5.48 44.17 3.50
N GLU A 65 -6.01 43.14 4.15
CA GLU A 65 -5.26 42.46 5.19
C GLU A 65 -4.08 41.80 4.49
N ALA A 66 -2.89 42.33 4.75
CA ALA A 66 -1.65 41.69 4.35
C ALA A 66 -1.63 40.31 5.02
N PHE A 67 -1.62 39.27 4.20
CA PHE A 67 -1.39 37.89 4.63
C PHE A 67 -0.04 37.92 5.35
N LYS A 68 -0.06 37.88 6.69
CA LYS A 68 1.16 37.75 7.47
C LYS A 68 1.74 36.40 7.08
N GLU A 69 2.92 36.44 6.49
CA GLU A 69 3.78 35.29 6.30
C GLU A 69 4.10 34.77 7.69
N THR A 70 3.32 33.79 8.15
CA THR A 70 3.52 33.17 9.46
C THR A 70 4.85 32.42 9.38
N ASN A 71 5.79 32.79 10.25
CA ASN A 71 7.04 32.05 10.42
C ASN A 71 6.71 30.56 10.58
N MET A 72 7.21 29.74 9.66
CA MET A 72 6.83 28.35 9.43
C MET A 72 7.34 27.37 10.52
N THR A 73 7.73 27.89 11.69
CA THR A 73 8.50 27.17 12.72
C THR A 73 7.75 26.94 14.03
N ASP A 74 6.48 27.33 14.14
CA ASP A 74 5.72 27.16 15.40
C ASP A 74 4.25 26.82 15.14
N VAL A 75 3.99 25.95 14.16
CA VAL A 75 2.64 25.43 13.91
C VAL A 75 2.37 24.32 14.95
N PRO A 76 1.33 24.42 15.80
CA PRO A 76 0.98 23.40 16.77
C PRO A 76 0.75 22.03 16.11
N ARG A 77 1.14 20.95 16.80
CA ARG A 77 0.95 19.56 16.34
C ARG A 77 -0.48 19.30 15.83
N ASP A 78 -1.47 19.75 16.59
CA ASP A 78 -2.89 19.55 16.25
C ASP A 78 -3.28 20.25 14.95
N GLU A 79 -2.68 21.40 14.65
CA GLU A 79 -2.89 22.09 13.37
C GLU A 79 -2.23 21.34 12.21
N ILE A 80 -1.02 20.78 12.40
CA ILE A 80 -0.35 19.97 11.37
C ILE A 80 -1.15 18.70 11.08
N VAL A 81 -1.65 18.01 12.12
CA VAL A 81 -2.50 16.82 11.99
C VAL A 81 -3.83 17.18 11.31
N TYR A 82 -4.44 18.31 11.66
CA TYR A 82 -5.65 18.79 11.00
C TYR A 82 -5.43 19.07 9.51
N LEU A 83 -4.29 19.68 9.14
CA LEU A 83 -3.92 19.88 7.74
C LEU A 83 -3.70 18.54 7.00
N ALA A 84 -3.12 17.53 7.65
CA ALA A 84 -3.00 16.19 7.07
C ALA A 84 -4.37 15.57 6.78
N LYS A 85 -5.33 15.70 7.71
CA LYS A 85 -6.72 15.26 7.52
C LYS A 85 -7.40 16.01 6.36
N LEU A 86 -7.20 17.32 6.25
CA LEU A 86 -7.73 18.09 5.10
C LEU A 86 -7.11 17.64 3.77
N ALA A 87 -5.80 17.36 3.76
CA ALA A 87 -5.11 16.85 2.57
C ALA A 87 -5.63 15.48 2.14
N GLU A 88 -5.91 14.58 3.09
CA GLU A 88 -6.56 13.30 2.85
C GLU A 88 -7.94 13.46 2.22
N GLN A 89 -8.81 14.30 2.80
CA GLN A 89 -10.16 14.55 2.25
C GLN A 89 -10.13 15.16 0.84
N ALA A 90 -9.03 15.82 0.49
CA ALA A 90 -8.79 16.38 -0.83
C ALA A 90 -7.99 15.45 -1.77
N GLU A 91 -7.65 14.23 -1.32
CA GLU A 91 -6.81 13.25 -2.02
C GLU A 91 -5.42 13.80 -2.42
N ARG A 92 -4.89 14.78 -1.67
CA ARG A 92 -3.57 15.39 -1.88
C ARG A 92 -2.52 14.69 -1.02
N TYR A 93 -2.28 13.41 -1.32
CA TYR A 93 -1.47 12.54 -0.47
C TYR A 93 0.01 12.97 -0.35
N GLU A 94 0.57 13.65 -1.34
CA GLU A 94 1.92 14.22 -1.25
C GLU A 94 2.01 15.29 -0.15
N GLU A 95 1.03 16.20 -0.07
CA GLU A 95 0.94 17.17 1.01
C GLU A 95 0.64 16.51 2.35
N MET A 96 -0.17 15.46 2.35
CA MET A 96 -0.42 14.66 3.55
C MET A 96 0.89 14.07 4.09
N VAL A 97 1.74 13.52 3.22
CA VAL A 97 3.09 13.05 3.59
C VAL A 97 3.90 14.19 4.19
N GLU A 98 3.96 15.35 3.53
CA GLU A 98 4.71 16.51 4.04
C GLU A 98 4.27 16.95 5.43
N GLN A 99 2.96 16.98 5.72
CA GLN A 99 2.48 17.32 7.06
C GLN A 99 2.83 16.23 8.07
N MET A 100 2.61 14.95 7.73
CA MET A 100 2.92 13.84 8.65
C MET A 100 4.42 13.72 8.93
N GLU A 101 5.30 14.03 7.97
CA GLU A 101 6.75 14.12 8.22
C GLU A 101 7.08 15.21 9.25
N LYS A 102 6.38 16.35 9.24
CA LYS A 102 6.58 17.40 10.25
C LYS A 102 6.13 16.94 11.62
N VAL A 103 4.99 16.24 11.72
CA VAL A 103 4.54 15.64 12.99
C VAL A 103 5.64 14.72 13.55
N VAL A 104 6.18 13.81 12.74
CA VAL A 104 7.25 12.89 13.16
C VAL A 104 8.53 13.61 13.56
N LYS A 105 8.91 14.70 12.88
CA LYS A 105 10.16 15.43 13.19
C LYS A 105 10.05 16.34 14.42
N THR A 106 8.84 16.72 14.81
CA THR A 106 8.58 17.63 15.95
C THR A 106 8.26 16.88 17.24
N ILE A 107 7.92 15.60 17.16
CA ILE A 107 7.54 14.80 18.32
C ILE A 107 8.76 14.34 19.12
N GLN A 108 8.66 14.41 20.45
CA GLN A 108 9.61 13.78 21.38
C GLN A 108 9.12 12.42 21.90
N ASP A 109 7.81 12.19 21.80
CA ASP A 109 7.09 10.99 22.27
C ASP A 109 6.57 10.13 21.10
N GLU A 110 5.83 9.05 21.41
CA GLU A 110 5.24 8.15 20.42
C GLU A 110 4.05 8.79 19.65
N LEU A 111 3.88 8.44 18.37
CA LEU A 111 2.66 8.78 17.63
C LEU A 111 1.44 8.06 18.22
N THR A 112 0.32 8.78 18.29
CA THR A 112 -0.99 8.17 18.60
C THR A 112 -1.41 7.20 17.50
N VAL A 113 -2.39 6.34 17.79
CA VAL A 113 -2.94 5.40 16.81
C VAL A 113 -3.47 6.13 15.58
N GLU A 114 -4.16 7.25 15.76
CA GLU A 114 -4.71 8.04 14.65
C GLU A 114 -3.59 8.61 13.76
N GLU A 115 -2.56 9.22 14.34
CA GLU A 115 -1.44 9.79 13.57
C GLU A 115 -0.61 8.72 12.87
N ARG A 116 -0.41 7.58 13.52
CA ARG A 116 0.26 6.42 12.91
C ARG A 116 -0.50 5.94 11.68
N ASN A 117 -1.83 5.89 11.76
CA ASN A 117 -2.68 5.52 10.63
C ASN A 117 -2.60 6.57 9.52
N LEU A 118 -2.70 7.87 9.84
CA LEU A 118 -2.56 8.96 8.86
C LEU A 118 -1.22 8.89 8.12
N LEU A 119 -0.10 8.67 8.84
CA LEU A 119 1.22 8.51 8.24
C LEU A 119 1.24 7.34 7.25
N SER A 120 0.66 6.20 7.64
CA SER A 120 0.60 5.01 6.80
C SER A 120 -0.23 5.23 5.54
N VAL A 121 -1.43 5.79 5.68
CA VAL A 121 -2.34 6.11 4.56
C VAL A 121 -1.68 7.07 3.58
N ALA A 122 -1.01 8.11 4.08
CA ALA A 122 -0.32 9.11 3.27
C ALA A 122 0.74 8.47 2.36
N TYR A 123 1.72 7.77 2.97
CA TYR A 123 2.80 7.17 2.20
C TYR A 123 2.30 6.03 1.31
N LYS A 124 1.32 5.24 1.76
CA LYS A 124 0.76 4.14 0.98
C LYS A 124 0.13 4.62 -0.32
N ASN A 125 -0.65 5.70 -0.28
CA ASN A 125 -1.27 6.26 -1.48
C ASN A 125 -0.21 6.81 -2.45
N VAL A 126 0.77 7.56 -1.92
CA VAL A 126 1.87 8.11 -2.73
C VAL A 126 2.69 6.99 -3.40
N ILE A 127 3.14 5.99 -2.65
CA ILE A 127 3.94 4.88 -3.21
C ILE A 127 3.11 3.98 -4.13
N GLY A 128 1.82 3.76 -3.82
CA GLY A 128 0.90 2.95 -4.61
C GLY A 128 0.75 3.48 -6.04
N ALA A 129 0.51 4.79 -6.19
CA ALA A 129 0.39 5.44 -7.50
C ALA A 129 1.68 5.31 -8.33
N ARG A 130 2.84 5.44 -7.70
CA ARG A 130 4.15 5.33 -8.38
C ARG A 130 4.45 3.88 -8.77
N ARG A 131 4.14 2.90 -7.92
CA ARG A 131 4.29 1.47 -8.23
C ARG A 131 3.38 1.04 -9.37
N ALA A 132 2.13 1.52 -9.41
CA ALA A 132 1.22 1.28 -10.53
C ALA A 132 1.79 1.84 -11.84
N SER A 133 2.28 3.08 -11.81
CA SER A 133 2.93 3.72 -12.95
C SER A 133 4.14 2.92 -13.43
N TRP A 134 5.02 2.50 -12.51
CA TRP A 134 6.18 1.69 -12.84
C TRP A 134 5.80 0.37 -13.50
N ARG A 135 4.82 -0.38 -12.98
CA ARG A 135 4.36 -1.64 -13.58
C ARG A 135 3.85 -1.46 -15.01
N ILE A 136 3.07 -0.40 -15.25
CA ILE A 136 2.55 -0.10 -16.59
C ILE A 136 3.70 0.16 -17.56
N ILE A 137 4.66 1.02 -17.16
CA ILE A 137 5.80 1.36 -18.00
C ILE A 137 6.70 0.14 -18.25
N SER A 138 6.99 -0.66 -17.23
CA SER A 138 7.75 -1.92 -17.38
C SER A 138 7.06 -2.91 -18.33
N SER A 139 5.73 -3.00 -18.29
CA SER A 139 4.97 -3.85 -19.24
C SER A 139 5.04 -3.32 -20.67
N ILE A 140 5.01 -2.00 -20.87
CA ILE A 140 5.15 -1.37 -22.19
C ILE A 140 6.57 -1.59 -22.73
N GLU A 141 7.59 -1.45 -21.88
CA GLU A 141 8.99 -1.73 -22.23
C GLU A 141 9.15 -3.15 -22.78
N GLN A 142 8.68 -4.16 -22.05
CA GLN A 142 8.76 -5.57 -22.47
C GLN A 142 8.06 -5.81 -23.82
N LYS A 143 6.91 -5.16 -24.05
CA LYS A 143 6.18 -5.28 -25.33
C LYS A 143 6.96 -4.64 -26.47
N GLU A 144 7.54 -3.47 -26.28
CA GLU A 144 8.33 -2.81 -27.32
C GLU A 144 9.67 -3.51 -27.58
N GLU A 145 10.29 -4.09 -26.55
CA GLU A 145 11.47 -4.97 -26.69
C GLU A 145 11.14 -6.18 -27.57
N SER A 146 10.00 -6.85 -27.33
CA SER A 146 9.57 -8.00 -28.15
C SER A 146 9.31 -7.66 -29.63
N ARG A 147 9.08 -6.38 -29.95
CA ARG A 147 8.86 -5.87 -31.31
C ARG A 147 10.15 -5.42 -32.01
N GLY A 148 11.27 -5.37 -31.28
CA GLY A 148 12.55 -4.90 -31.81
C GLY A 148 12.63 -3.38 -32.00
N ASN A 149 11.77 -2.60 -31.33
CA ASN A 149 11.73 -1.13 -31.46
C ASN A 149 12.80 -0.46 -30.56
N GLU A 150 14.08 -0.65 -30.86
CA GLU A 150 15.21 -0.23 -30.00
C GLU A 150 15.18 1.26 -29.61
N SER A 151 14.76 2.14 -30.51
CA SER A 151 14.66 3.58 -30.24
C SER A 151 13.60 3.90 -29.18
N HIS A 152 12.42 3.29 -29.27
CA HIS A 152 11.36 3.44 -28.27
C HIS A 152 11.75 2.81 -26.94
N VAL A 153 12.36 1.63 -26.97
CA VAL A 153 12.84 0.94 -25.76
C VAL A 153 13.80 1.84 -24.98
N THR A 154 14.71 2.53 -25.67
CA THR A 154 15.65 3.46 -25.02
C THR A 154 14.93 4.61 -24.31
N LEU A 155 13.93 5.23 -24.97
CA LEU A 155 13.12 6.29 -24.36
C LEU A 155 12.30 5.80 -23.16
N ILE A 156 11.71 4.60 -23.28
CA ILE A 156 10.93 3.99 -22.21
C ILE A 156 11.80 3.69 -21.00
N LYS A 157 13.02 3.16 -21.20
CA LYS A 157 14.00 2.90 -20.13
C LYS A 157 14.38 4.17 -19.37
N GLU A 158 14.61 5.29 -20.08
CA GLU A 158 14.91 6.56 -19.43
C GLU A 158 13.72 7.04 -18.58
N TYR A 159 12.49 6.92 -19.09
CA TYR A 159 11.29 7.31 -18.35
C TYR A 159 11.03 6.40 -17.14
N ARG A 160 11.21 5.08 -17.30
CA ARG A 160 11.15 4.12 -16.19
C ARG A 160 12.16 4.47 -15.11
N GLY A 161 13.39 4.83 -15.48
CA GLY A 161 14.43 5.27 -14.55
C GLY A 161 14.05 6.51 -13.73
N LYS A 162 13.28 7.45 -14.29
CA LYS A 162 12.73 8.60 -13.54
C LYS A 162 11.74 8.13 -12.46
N ILE A 163 10.84 7.22 -12.81
CA ILE A 163 9.88 6.64 -11.86
C ILE A 163 10.60 5.85 -10.76
N GLU A 164 11.63 5.08 -11.10
CA GLU A 164 12.45 4.33 -10.13
C GLU A 164 13.18 5.25 -9.15
N ALA A 165 13.66 6.41 -9.61
CA ALA A 165 14.25 7.42 -8.74
C ALA A 165 13.22 8.04 -7.78
N GLU A 166 12.00 8.31 -8.25
CA GLU A 166 10.90 8.79 -7.41
C GLU A 166 10.48 7.74 -6.37
N LEU A 167 10.33 6.47 -6.77
CA LEU A 167 10.05 5.36 -5.87
C LEU A 167 11.12 5.23 -4.79
N SER A 168 12.41 5.27 -5.19
CA SER A 168 13.54 5.19 -4.25
C SER A 168 13.48 6.32 -3.23
N LYS A 169 13.24 7.56 -3.69
CA LYS A 169 13.13 8.74 -2.81
C LYS A 169 11.99 8.60 -1.79
N ILE A 170 10.83 8.08 -2.20
CA ILE A 170 9.69 7.88 -1.30
C ILE A 170 10.04 6.82 -0.24
N CYS A 171 10.60 5.68 -0.66
CA CYS A 171 11.03 4.61 0.25
C CYS A 171 12.10 5.10 1.23
N ASP A 172 13.13 5.79 0.75
CA ASP A 172 14.22 6.29 1.59
C ASP A 172 13.70 7.31 2.63
N GLY A 173 12.72 8.14 2.27
CA GLY A 173 12.08 9.10 3.16
C GLY A 173 11.45 8.43 4.39
N ILE A 174 10.56 7.45 4.18
CA ILE A 174 9.91 6.74 5.28
C ILE A 174 10.85 5.82 6.04
N LEU A 175 11.77 5.13 5.35
CA LEU A 175 12.75 4.27 6.01
C LEU A 175 13.62 5.07 6.98
N LYS A 176 14.03 6.28 6.59
CA LYS A 176 14.77 7.18 7.48
C LYS A 176 13.95 7.56 8.71
N LEU A 177 12.66 7.89 8.56
CA LEU A 177 11.79 8.22 9.70
C LEU A 177 11.58 7.02 10.63
N LEU A 178 11.41 5.82 10.05
CA LEU A 178 11.27 4.58 10.81
C LEU A 178 12.51 4.30 11.66
N GLU A 179 13.70 4.47 11.11
CA GLU A 179 14.96 4.18 11.80
C GLU A 179 15.34 5.23 12.84
N SER A 180 15.14 6.51 12.54
CA SER A 180 15.60 7.60 13.40
C SER A 180 14.61 8.02 14.48
N HIS A 181 13.30 7.81 14.26
CA HIS A 181 12.25 8.30 15.17
C HIS A 181 11.27 7.20 15.58
N LEU A 182 10.60 6.54 14.62
CA LEU A 182 9.38 5.78 14.93
C LEU A 182 9.66 4.44 15.63
N VAL A 183 10.58 3.62 15.12
CA VAL A 183 10.93 2.34 15.75
C VAL A 183 11.56 2.56 17.14
N PRO A 184 12.50 3.50 17.35
CA PRO A 184 13.03 3.78 18.69
C PRO A 184 11.99 4.30 19.69
N SER A 185 10.98 5.05 19.23
CA SER A 185 9.93 5.62 20.09
C SER A 185 8.84 4.63 20.49
N ALA A 186 8.73 3.49 19.80
CA ALA A 186 7.62 2.55 19.98
C ALA A 186 7.71 1.83 21.32
N GLY A 187 6.78 2.11 22.24
CA GLY A 187 6.73 1.47 23.55
C GLY A 187 6.08 0.09 23.54
N GLY A 188 4.93 -0.04 22.85
CA GLY A 188 4.08 -1.23 22.84
C GLY A 188 4.34 -2.22 21.70
N ALA A 189 3.85 -3.45 21.86
CA ALA A 189 3.94 -4.50 20.84
C ALA A 189 3.30 -4.08 19.52
N GLU A 190 2.09 -3.54 19.57
CA GLU A 190 1.34 -3.12 18.38
C GLU A 190 2.11 -2.10 17.54
N SER A 191 2.68 -1.07 18.16
CA SER A 191 3.41 -0.03 17.46
C SER A 191 4.75 -0.51 16.91
N LYS A 192 5.48 -1.33 17.67
CA LYS A 192 6.71 -1.97 17.19
C LYS A 192 6.44 -2.86 15.98
N VAL A 193 5.45 -3.74 16.05
CA VAL A 193 5.09 -4.63 14.94
C VAL A 193 4.62 -3.80 13.74
N PHE A 194 3.82 -2.75 13.96
CA PHE A 194 3.37 -1.85 12.90
C PHE A 194 4.56 -1.21 12.15
N TYR A 195 5.50 -0.59 12.86
CA TYR A 195 6.63 0.09 12.23
C TYR A 195 7.62 -0.89 11.59
N LEU A 196 7.87 -2.05 12.20
CA LEU A 196 8.73 -3.08 11.61
C LEU A 196 8.09 -3.71 10.37
N LYS A 197 6.76 -3.94 10.38
CA LYS A 197 6.01 -4.33 9.19
C LYS A 197 6.15 -3.28 8.10
N MET A 198 5.93 -2.00 8.43
CA MET A 198 6.07 -0.89 7.48
C MET A 198 7.50 -0.84 6.92
N LYS A 199 8.53 -0.99 7.76
CA LYS A 199 9.93 -1.09 7.32
C LYS A 199 10.14 -2.21 6.30
N GLY A 200 9.59 -3.40 6.57
CA GLY A 200 9.61 -4.52 5.64
C GLY A 200 8.88 -4.22 4.33
N ASP A 201 7.72 -3.57 4.39
CA ASP A 201 6.94 -3.16 3.21
C ASP A 201 7.73 -2.23 2.28
N TYR A 202 8.42 -1.21 2.80
CA TYR A 202 9.18 -0.27 1.96
C TYR A 202 10.47 -0.86 1.41
N PHE A 203 11.16 -1.72 2.15
CA PHE A 203 12.27 -2.50 1.57
C PHE A 203 11.79 -3.48 0.51
N ARG A 204 10.62 -4.08 0.68
CA ARG A 204 10.01 -4.96 -0.32
C ARG A 204 9.73 -4.20 -1.60
N TYR A 205 9.19 -2.98 -1.51
CA TYR A 205 8.96 -2.13 -2.68
C TYR A 205 10.27 -1.78 -3.41
N LEU A 206 11.37 -1.54 -2.69
CA LEU A 206 12.69 -1.40 -3.31
C LEU A 206 13.10 -2.68 -4.05
N ALA A 207 12.90 -3.85 -3.44
CA ALA A 207 13.26 -5.13 -4.06
C ALA A 207 12.46 -5.48 -5.33
N GLU A 208 11.31 -4.84 -5.58
CA GLU A 208 10.49 -5.04 -6.78
C GLU A 208 11.16 -4.51 -8.06
N PHE A 209 11.86 -3.38 -7.98
CA PHE A 209 12.42 -2.71 -9.17
C PHE A 209 13.94 -2.59 -9.16
N LYS A 210 14.59 -2.70 -7.99
CA LYS A 210 16.06 -2.74 -7.92
C LYS A 210 16.60 -4.02 -8.57
N THR A 211 17.87 -3.99 -8.96
CA THR A 211 18.55 -5.13 -9.61
C THR A 211 19.89 -5.42 -8.94
N GLY A 212 20.47 -6.60 -9.24
CA GLY A 212 21.80 -6.98 -8.75
C GLY A 212 21.94 -6.94 -7.22
N ALA A 213 23.01 -6.31 -6.74
CA ALA A 213 23.32 -6.23 -5.31
C ALA A 213 22.27 -5.44 -4.51
N GLU A 214 21.75 -4.34 -5.05
CA GLU A 214 20.74 -3.51 -4.38
C GLU A 214 19.44 -4.29 -4.15
N ARG A 215 19.02 -5.12 -5.11
CA ARG A 215 17.85 -6.00 -4.95
C ARG A 215 18.05 -6.99 -3.82
N LYS A 216 19.23 -7.60 -3.76
CA LYS A 216 19.58 -8.59 -2.73
C LYS A 216 19.56 -7.96 -1.34
N GLU A 217 20.17 -6.79 -1.17
CA GLU A 217 20.19 -6.04 0.08
C GLU A 217 18.77 -5.63 0.52
N ALA A 218 17.94 -5.16 -0.40
CA ALA A 218 16.54 -4.82 -0.12
C ALA A 218 15.74 -6.06 0.32
N ALA A 219 15.94 -7.22 -0.31
CA ALA A 219 15.28 -8.47 0.07
C ALA A 219 15.75 -8.97 1.46
N GLU A 220 17.04 -8.89 1.76
CA GLU A 220 17.60 -9.25 3.07
C GLU A 220 17.08 -8.32 4.18
N SER A 221 16.98 -7.02 3.89
CA SER A 221 16.41 -6.02 4.81
C SER A 221 14.91 -6.25 5.05
N THR A 222 14.17 -6.60 4.01
CA THR A 222 12.75 -7.00 4.10
C THR A 222 12.57 -8.20 5.02
N MET A 223 13.36 -9.26 4.78
CA MET A 223 13.34 -10.49 5.58
C MET A 223 13.63 -10.20 7.05
N THR A 224 14.64 -9.38 7.33
CA THR A 224 15.04 -9.02 8.69
C THR A 224 13.93 -8.26 9.42
N ALA A 225 13.33 -7.26 8.76
CA ALA A 225 12.25 -6.47 9.34
C ALA A 225 10.99 -7.30 9.62
N TYR A 226 10.56 -8.14 8.67
CA TYR A 226 9.38 -8.99 8.87
C TYR A 226 9.59 -10.09 9.91
N LYS A 227 10.77 -10.69 10.00
CA LYS A 227 11.07 -11.67 11.06
C LYS A 227 11.02 -11.04 12.44
N ALA A 228 11.63 -9.85 12.60
CA ALA A 228 11.57 -9.12 13.86
C ALA A 228 10.12 -8.75 14.24
N ALA A 229 9.32 -8.32 13.26
CA ALA A 229 7.90 -8.06 13.48
C ALA A 229 7.13 -9.34 13.86
N GLN A 230 7.44 -10.47 13.22
CA GLN A 230 6.74 -11.74 13.42
C GLN A 230 7.02 -12.35 14.79
N GLU A 231 8.24 -12.20 15.30
CA GLU A 231 8.64 -12.66 16.63
C GLU A 231 7.84 -11.95 17.73
N ILE A 232 7.74 -10.63 17.65
CA ILE A 232 6.94 -9.81 18.59
C ILE A 232 5.45 -10.12 18.41
N ALA A 233 4.96 -10.17 17.16
CA ALA A 233 3.55 -10.43 16.90
C ALA A 233 3.09 -11.82 17.39
N SER A 234 3.93 -12.84 17.25
CA SER A 234 3.61 -14.21 17.67
C SER A 234 3.54 -14.36 19.20
N SER A 235 4.29 -13.53 19.92
CA SER A 235 4.38 -13.59 21.39
C SER A 235 3.40 -12.64 22.10
N GLU A 236 3.10 -11.48 21.51
CA GLU A 236 2.35 -10.42 22.20
C GLU A 236 0.99 -10.09 21.56
N LEU A 237 0.68 -10.57 20.36
CA LEU A 237 -0.59 -10.29 19.66
C LEU A 237 -1.37 -11.58 19.38
N ALA A 238 -2.70 -11.54 19.59
CA ALA A 238 -3.58 -12.66 19.25
C ALA A 238 -3.51 -13.01 17.75
N PRO A 239 -3.68 -14.29 17.35
CA PRO A 239 -3.71 -14.69 15.94
C PRO A 239 -4.73 -13.94 15.09
N THR A 240 -5.85 -13.53 15.68
CA THR A 240 -6.90 -12.72 15.05
C THR A 240 -6.54 -11.24 14.94
N HIS A 241 -5.46 -10.79 15.59
CA HIS A 241 -5.14 -9.37 15.65
C HIS A 241 -4.83 -8.80 14.24
N PRO A 242 -5.53 -7.74 13.81
CA PRO A 242 -5.27 -6.98 12.59
C PRO A 242 -3.82 -6.86 12.10
N ILE A 243 -2.95 -6.34 12.96
CA ILE A 243 -1.55 -6.07 12.61
C ILE A 243 -0.79 -7.37 12.36
N ARG A 244 -1.09 -8.44 13.12
CA ARG A 244 -0.46 -9.76 12.97
C ARG A 244 -0.90 -10.44 11.68
N LEU A 245 -2.21 -10.49 11.42
CA LEU A 245 -2.77 -10.99 10.16
C LEU A 245 -2.19 -10.25 8.96
N GLY A 246 -2.12 -8.93 9.09
CA GLY A 246 -1.56 -8.06 8.08
C GLY A 246 -0.09 -8.25 7.77
N LEU A 247 0.70 -8.51 8.81
CA LEU A 247 2.09 -8.89 8.67
C LEU A 247 2.22 -10.23 7.93
N ALA A 248 1.43 -11.24 8.30
CA ALA A 248 1.44 -12.55 7.65
C ALA A 248 1.06 -12.44 6.16
N LEU A 249 0.06 -11.62 5.84
CA LEU A 249 -0.33 -11.31 4.46
C LEU A 249 0.86 -10.74 3.67
N ASN A 250 1.47 -9.65 4.15
CA ASN A 250 2.54 -9.00 3.40
C ASN A 250 3.83 -9.82 3.36
N PHE A 251 4.09 -10.65 4.38
CA PHE A 251 5.23 -11.54 4.43
C PHE A 251 5.05 -12.75 3.50
N SER A 252 3.83 -13.29 3.37
CA SER A 252 3.54 -14.33 2.38
C SER A 252 3.71 -13.80 0.94
N VAL A 253 3.23 -12.59 0.64
CA VAL A 253 3.46 -11.92 -0.65
C VAL A 253 4.95 -11.74 -0.93
N PHE A 254 5.75 -11.39 0.07
CA PHE A 254 7.21 -11.31 -0.09
C PHE A 254 7.86 -12.65 -0.44
N TYR A 255 7.46 -13.74 0.22
CA TYR A 255 7.94 -15.08 -0.13
C TYR A 255 7.57 -15.45 -1.57
N TYR A 256 6.37 -15.08 -2.00
CA TYR A 256 5.88 -15.38 -3.34
C TYR A 256 6.58 -14.53 -4.41
N GLU A 257 6.41 -13.21 -4.35
CA GLU A 257 6.80 -12.28 -5.44
C GLU A 257 8.30 -11.96 -5.46
N ILE A 258 8.98 -11.90 -4.30
CA ILE A 258 10.37 -11.45 -4.23
C ILE A 258 11.35 -12.61 -4.13
N LEU A 259 11.03 -13.60 -3.29
CA LEU A 259 11.91 -14.76 -3.05
C LEU A 259 11.60 -15.96 -3.94
N ASN A 260 10.56 -15.87 -4.78
CA ASN A 260 10.14 -16.95 -5.68
C ASN A 260 10.01 -18.29 -4.93
N SER A 261 9.40 -18.25 -3.74
CA SER A 261 9.25 -19.38 -2.82
C SER A 261 7.76 -19.63 -2.53
N PRO A 262 6.98 -20.08 -3.54
CA PRO A 262 5.53 -20.20 -3.45
C PRO A 262 5.08 -21.14 -2.33
N ASP A 263 5.79 -22.24 -2.09
CA ASP A 263 5.49 -23.18 -0.99
C ASP A 263 5.54 -22.49 0.37
N ARG A 264 6.56 -21.65 0.61
CA ARG A 264 6.70 -20.90 1.87
C ARG A 264 5.61 -19.84 2.01
N ALA A 265 5.25 -19.17 0.92
CA ALA A 265 4.17 -18.19 0.90
C ALA A 265 2.84 -18.84 1.28
N CYS A 266 2.47 -19.93 0.61
CA CYS A 266 1.24 -20.68 0.87
C CYS A 266 1.20 -21.24 2.29
N ASN A 267 2.30 -21.82 2.78
CA ASN A 267 2.37 -22.35 4.13
C ASN A 267 2.16 -21.25 5.19
N LEU A 268 2.81 -20.09 5.04
CA LEU A 268 2.66 -18.97 5.96
C LEU A 268 1.23 -18.40 5.94
N ALA A 269 0.67 -18.18 4.74
CA ALA A 269 -0.68 -17.64 4.60
C ALA A 269 -1.73 -18.60 5.18
N LYS A 270 -1.60 -19.91 4.91
CA LYS A 270 -2.50 -20.94 5.43
C LYS A 270 -2.40 -21.05 6.94
N GLN A 271 -1.18 -21.08 7.50
CA GLN A 271 -0.99 -21.12 8.95
C GLN A 271 -1.67 -19.94 9.64
N ALA A 272 -1.45 -18.71 9.17
CA ALA A 272 -2.07 -17.52 9.75
C ALA A 272 -3.60 -17.55 9.65
N PHE A 273 -4.15 -18.04 8.53
CA PHE A 273 -5.59 -18.18 8.32
C PHE A 273 -6.20 -19.23 9.28
N ASP A 274 -5.58 -20.41 9.38
CA ASP A 274 -6.06 -21.52 10.22
C ASP A 274 -5.97 -21.15 11.72
N GLU A 275 -4.88 -20.51 12.15
CA GLU A 275 -4.74 -19.99 13.53
C GLU A 275 -5.83 -18.96 13.84
N ALA A 276 -6.08 -18.00 12.95
CA ALA A 276 -7.10 -16.98 13.17
C ALA A 276 -8.53 -17.54 13.16
N ILE A 277 -8.85 -18.54 12.33
CA ILE A 277 -10.14 -19.23 12.37
C ILE A 277 -10.41 -19.82 13.75
N SER A 278 -9.39 -20.42 14.38
CA SER A 278 -9.56 -21.14 15.65
C SER A 278 -9.99 -20.23 16.82
N GLU A 279 -9.74 -18.93 16.72
CA GLU A 279 -10.05 -17.93 17.75
C GLU A 279 -11.09 -16.88 17.29
N LEU A 280 -11.61 -17.00 16.05
CA LEU A 280 -12.45 -15.97 15.42
C LEU A 280 -13.77 -15.75 16.15
N ASP A 281 -14.36 -16.82 16.70
CA ASP A 281 -15.65 -16.80 17.41
C ASP A 281 -15.58 -16.03 18.75
N SER A 282 -14.38 -15.71 19.22
CA SER A 282 -14.16 -14.97 20.47
C SER A 282 -14.15 -13.44 20.31
N LEU A 283 -14.19 -12.94 19.06
CA LEU A 283 -14.08 -11.51 18.77
C LEU A 283 -15.40 -10.75 18.96
N GLY A 284 -15.28 -9.48 19.37
CA GLY A 284 -16.37 -8.52 19.29
C GLY A 284 -16.65 -8.09 17.83
N GLU A 285 -17.82 -7.49 17.58
CA GLU A 285 -18.31 -7.19 16.23
C GLU A 285 -17.35 -6.30 15.40
N GLU A 286 -16.72 -5.31 16.02
CA GLU A 286 -15.80 -4.38 15.35
C GLU A 286 -14.51 -5.10 14.93
N SER A 287 -13.83 -5.76 15.86
CA SER A 287 -12.61 -6.54 15.57
C SER A 287 -12.88 -7.70 14.60
N TYR A 288 -14.07 -8.30 14.64
CA TYR A 288 -14.45 -9.37 13.72
C TYR A 288 -14.45 -8.89 12.26
N LYS A 289 -15.00 -7.71 11.97
CA LYS A 289 -15.04 -7.15 10.60
C LYS A 289 -13.63 -6.89 10.06
N ASP A 290 -12.77 -6.34 10.89
CA ASP A 290 -11.39 -6.02 10.54
C ASP A 290 -10.56 -7.30 10.28
N SER A 291 -10.63 -8.29 11.18
CA SER A 291 -9.91 -9.55 11.03
C SER A 291 -10.40 -10.37 9.83
N THR A 292 -11.71 -10.48 9.64
CA THR A 292 -12.29 -11.26 8.52
C THR A 292 -11.97 -10.66 7.16
N LEU A 293 -11.85 -9.33 7.06
CA LEU A 293 -11.43 -8.67 5.83
C LEU A 293 -10.03 -9.11 5.41
N ILE A 294 -9.06 -9.16 6.34
CA ILE A 294 -7.68 -9.60 6.01
C ILE A 294 -7.63 -11.10 5.74
N MET A 295 -8.37 -11.90 6.52
CA MET A 295 -8.44 -13.34 6.31
C MET A 295 -8.97 -13.68 4.92
N GLN A 296 -9.94 -12.92 4.40
CA GLN A 296 -10.41 -13.09 3.03
C GLN A 296 -9.27 -12.91 2.00
N LEU A 297 -8.27 -12.07 2.28
CA LEU A 297 -7.13 -11.85 1.37
C LEU A 297 -6.08 -12.91 1.43
N LEU A 298 -5.81 -13.42 2.62
CA LEU A 298 -5.02 -14.62 2.76
C LEU A 298 -5.66 -15.75 1.93
N ARG A 299 -6.98 -15.89 1.99
CA ARG A 299 -7.73 -16.86 1.19
C ARG A 299 -7.68 -16.57 -0.32
N ASP A 300 -7.86 -15.32 -0.73
CA ASP A 300 -7.82 -14.92 -2.14
C ASP A 300 -6.43 -15.20 -2.74
N ASN A 301 -5.36 -14.83 -2.01
CA ASN A 301 -3.97 -15.13 -2.39
C ASN A 301 -3.72 -16.65 -2.47
N LEU A 302 -4.15 -17.42 -1.47
CA LEU A 302 -4.02 -18.88 -1.49
C LEU A 302 -4.72 -19.50 -2.69
N THR A 303 -5.91 -19.01 -3.04
CA THR A 303 -6.67 -19.49 -4.20
C THR A 303 -5.90 -19.22 -5.50
N LEU A 304 -5.39 -18.00 -5.66
CA LEU A 304 -4.59 -17.60 -6.83
C LEU A 304 -3.29 -18.42 -6.95
N TRP A 305 -2.53 -18.54 -5.86
CA TRP A 305 -1.22 -19.20 -5.89
C TRP A 305 -1.33 -20.71 -6.06
N THR A 306 -2.39 -21.33 -5.54
CA THR A 306 -2.60 -22.77 -5.73
C THR A 306 -3.08 -23.11 -7.14
N SER A 307 -3.82 -22.22 -7.82
CA SER A 307 -4.10 -22.40 -9.25
C SER A 307 -2.81 -22.34 -10.08
N ASP A 308 -1.94 -21.37 -9.81
CA ASP A 308 -0.69 -21.20 -10.57
C ASP A 308 0.23 -22.43 -10.44
N ILE A 309 0.36 -22.99 -9.24
CA ILE A 309 1.16 -24.21 -8.99
C ILE A 309 0.59 -25.42 -9.76
N THR A 310 -0.74 -25.54 -9.84
CA THR A 310 -1.37 -26.66 -10.58
C THR A 310 -1.25 -26.52 -12.09
N GLU A 311 -1.18 -25.30 -12.63
CA GLU A 311 -0.95 -25.04 -14.05
C GLU A 311 0.51 -25.34 -14.45
N ASP A 312 1.48 -24.89 -13.65
CA ASP A 312 2.92 -25.14 -13.90
C ASP A 312 3.26 -26.64 -13.85
N ALA A 313 2.71 -27.37 -12.87
CA ALA A 313 2.88 -28.82 -12.79
C ALA A 313 2.24 -29.58 -13.97
N GLY A 314 1.19 -29.02 -14.58
CA GLY A 314 0.52 -29.59 -15.75
C GLY A 314 1.32 -29.41 -17.05
N ASP A 315 2.16 -28.39 -17.14
CA ASP A 315 2.99 -28.11 -18.32
C ASP A 315 4.34 -28.85 -18.26
N GLU A 316 4.94 -29.08 -17.08
CA GLU A 316 6.11 -29.97 -16.92
C GLU A 316 5.78 -31.44 -17.32
N VAL A 317 4.57 -31.92 -17.02
CA VAL A 317 4.12 -33.26 -17.40
C VAL A 317 3.90 -33.37 -18.92
N LYS A 318 3.51 -32.28 -19.60
CA LYS A 318 3.35 -32.28 -21.06
C LYS A 318 4.67 -32.18 -21.80
N GLU A 319 5.66 -31.43 -21.29
CA GLU A 319 7.00 -31.40 -21.88
C GLU A 319 7.71 -32.75 -21.77
N THR A 320 7.65 -33.41 -20.60
CA THR A 320 8.21 -34.76 -20.41
C THR A 320 7.52 -35.82 -21.27
N SER A 321 6.22 -35.66 -21.56
CA SER A 321 5.46 -36.52 -22.49
C SER A 321 5.84 -36.29 -23.97
N LYS A 322 6.26 -35.08 -24.35
CA LYS A 322 6.73 -34.77 -25.70
C LYS A 322 8.14 -35.30 -25.96
N VAL A 323 9.05 -35.15 -25.00
CA VAL A 323 10.43 -35.65 -25.12
C VAL A 323 10.45 -37.19 -25.26
N THR A 324 9.55 -37.89 -24.58
CA THR A 324 9.43 -39.36 -24.67
C THR A 324 8.73 -39.87 -25.94
N SER A 325 8.07 -39.01 -26.71
CA SER A 325 7.41 -39.38 -27.98
C SER A 325 8.22 -39.04 -29.23
N GLU A 326 9.28 -38.23 -29.12
CA GLU A 326 10.22 -37.95 -30.23
C GLU A 326 11.41 -38.93 -30.29
N GLU A 327 11.62 -39.77 -29.27
CA GLU A 327 12.66 -40.82 -29.24
C GLU A 327 12.18 -42.22 -29.66
N LYS A 328 11.08 -42.35 -30.40
CA LYS A 328 10.60 -43.65 -30.91
C LYS A 328 10.42 -43.73 -32.42
#